data_AF-A0A3S8Y2G3-F1
#
_entry.id   AF-A0A3S8Y2G3-F1
#
_cell.length_a   1.000
_cell.length_b   1.000
_cell.length_c   1.000
_cell.angle_alpha   90.00
_cell.angle_beta   90.00
_cell.angle_gamma   90.00
#
_symmetry.space_group_name_H-M   'P 1'
#
loop_
_entity.id
_entity.type
_entity.pdbx_description
1 polymer ?
#
loop_
_entity_poly.entity_id
_entity_poly.type
_entity_poly.pdbx_seq_one_letter_code
_entity_poly.pdbx_strand_id
1 'polypeptide(L)'
;MPGPTSTAAAAPQDAAALADRYRAAGGDPDVYGIQVEDGPEGIPRLVIRTRNADDADAIFRRQNTSVTTHLTTKEGLSFKKGYFIDVFGPDGRLIHRMDARP
;
A
#
# COMPACT_ATOMS: atom_id res chain seq x y z
N MET A 1 33.90 2.61 4.83
CA MET A 1 32.93 1.49 4.89
C MET A 1 31.78 1.94 5.79
N PRO A 2 30.55 2.15 5.29
CA PRO A 2 29.41 2.43 6.16
C PRO A 2 28.78 1.11 6.63
N GLY A 3 28.55 1.02 7.94
CA GLY A 3 28.16 -0.17 8.68
C GLY A 3 26.72 -0.66 8.44
N PRO A 4 26.36 -1.80 9.07
CA PRO A 4 25.08 -2.46 8.85
C PRO A 4 23.95 -1.62 9.44
N THR A 5 23.15 -0.99 8.59
CA THR A 5 21.89 -0.37 9.03
C THR A 5 20.96 -1.48 9.47
N SER A 6 20.66 -1.52 10.76
CA SER A 6 19.64 -2.38 11.37
C SER A 6 18.31 -2.12 10.67
N THR A 7 17.89 -3.03 9.78
CA THR A 7 16.58 -3.00 9.12
C THR A 7 15.53 -3.48 10.11
N ALA A 8 15.10 -2.62 11.02
CA ALA A 8 13.72 -2.68 11.48
C ALA A 8 12.86 -2.41 10.24
N ALA A 9 11.85 -3.24 9.98
CA ALA A 9 10.99 -3.15 8.80
C ALA A 9 10.05 -1.91 8.88
N ALA A 10 10.63 -0.72 9.00
CA ALA A 10 9.95 0.52 8.71
C ALA A 10 9.70 0.58 7.20
N ALA A 11 8.50 0.97 6.81
CA ALA A 11 8.24 1.29 5.40
C ALA A 11 9.29 2.33 4.94
N PRO A 12 9.77 2.26 3.68
CA PRO A 12 10.64 3.29 3.12
C PRO A 12 10.06 4.69 3.41
N GLN A 13 10.88 5.72 3.61
CA GLN A 13 10.40 7.05 4.03
C GLN A 13 9.31 7.61 3.10
N ASP A 14 9.44 7.36 1.79
CA ASP A 14 8.43 7.70 0.79
C ASP A 14 7.09 7.00 1.01
N ALA A 15 7.12 5.76 1.51
CA ALA A 15 5.92 4.98 1.77
C ALA A 15 5.15 5.46 3.01
N ALA A 16 5.88 5.87 4.05
CA ALA A 16 5.27 6.52 5.21
C ALA A 16 4.66 7.88 4.81
N ALA A 17 5.36 8.69 4.02
CA ALA A 17 4.86 9.98 3.56
C ALA A 17 3.60 9.86 2.70
N LEU A 18 3.49 8.82 1.87
CA LEU A 18 2.28 8.56 1.09
C LEU A 18 1.13 8.08 1.98
N ALA A 19 1.41 7.25 2.99
CA ALA A 19 0.41 6.85 3.97
C ALA A 19 -0.09 8.03 4.82
N ASP A 20 0.78 8.97 5.22
CA ASP A 20 0.37 10.20 5.90
C ASP A 20 -0.56 11.05 5.03
N ARG A 21 -0.24 11.23 3.74
CA ARG A 21 -1.12 11.96 2.79
C ARG A 21 -2.46 11.27 2.61
N TYR A 22 -2.46 9.94 2.51
CA TYR A 22 -3.68 9.14 2.44
C TYR A 22 -4.55 9.31 3.69
N ARG A 23 -3.96 9.20 4.88
CA ARG A 23 -4.66 9.41 6.16
C ARG A 23 -5.20 10.83 6.28
N ALA A 24 -4.41 11.84 5.92
CA ALA A 24 -4.83 13.25 5.92
C ALA A 24 -6.01 13.52 4.96
N ALA A 25 -6.16 12.72 3.90
CA ALA A 25 -7.29 12.78 2.98
C ALA A 25 -8.56 12.06 3.47
N GLY A 26 -8.57 11.56 4.72
CA GLY A 26 -9.68 10.80 5.29
C GLY A 26 -9.59 9.29 5.02
N GLY A 27 -8.40 8.81 4.66
CA GLY A 27 -8.10 7.39 4.55
C GLY A 27 -8.06 6.66 5.90
N ASP A 28 -7.86 5.35 5.83
CA ASP A 28 -7.77 4.47 7.00
C ASP A 28 -6.57 4.84 7.91
N PRO A 29 -6.79 5.19 9.19
CA PRO A 29 -5.73 5.58 10.11
C PRO A 29 -4.77 4.45 10.47
N ASP A 30 -5.18 3.19 10.29
CA ASP A 30 -4.34 2.02 10.56
C ASP A 30 -3.27 1.82 9.48
N VAL A 31 -3.47 2.39 8.29
CA VAL A 31 -2.48 2.35 7.20
C VAL A 31 -1.32 3.28 7.51
N TYR A 32 -0.14 2.71 7.71
CA TYR A 32 1.08 3.45 8.06
C TYR A 32 2.14 3.43 6.96
N GLY A 33 1.93 2.66 5.89
CA GLY A 33 2.83 2.65 4.73
C GLY A 33 2.07 2.34 3.45
N ILE A 34 2.28 3.14 2.42
CA ILE A 34 1.77 2.88 1.07
C ILE A 34 2.95 3.03 0.12
N GLN A 35 3.32 1.97 -0.56
CA GLN A 35 4.42 2.00 -1.51
C GLN A 35 3.89 1.59 -2.88
N VAL A 36 4.29 2.33 -3.91
CA VAL A 36 3.99 1.97 -5.30
C VAL A 36 5.30 1.50 -5.92
N GLU A 37 5.31 0.26 -6.37
CA GLU A 37 6.45 -0.39 -7.01
C GLU A 37 6.09 -0.71 -8.46
N ASP A 38 7.10 -0.73 -9.33
CA ASP A 38 6.94 -1.32 -10.66
C ASP A 38 6.81 -2.84 -10.51
N GLY A 39 5.60 -3.34 -10.73
CA GLY A 39 5.34 -4.77 -10.74
C GLY A 39 5.70 -5.40 -12.09
N PRO A 40 5.54 -6.73 -12.18
CA PRO A 40 5.88 -7.48 -13.38
C PRO A 40 5.10 -6.95 -14.60
N GLU A 41 5.73 -7.01 -15.78
CA GLU A 41 5.12 -6.61 -17.06
C GLU A 41 4.72 -5.13 -17.15
N GLY A 42 5.30 -4.27 -16.29
CA GLY A 42 4.98 -2.85 -16.23
C GLY A 42 3.61 -2.55 -15.60
N ILE A 43 3.11 -3.49 -14.80
CA ILE A 43 1.86 -3.34 -14.04
C ILE A 43 2.23 -2.87 -12.64
N PRO A 44 1.73 -1.72 -12.17
CA PRO A 44 2.09 -1.21 -10.85
C PRO A 44 1.63 -2.15 -9.74
N ARG A 45 2.50 -2.36 -8.75
CA ARG A 45 2.19 -3.07 -7.51
C ARG A 45 2.10 -2.07 -6.36
N LEU A 46 1.00 -2.10 -5.66
CA LEU A 46 0.77 -1.33 -4.45
C LEU A 46 1.04 -2.24 -3.25
N VAL A 47 1.95 -1.81 -2.39
CA VAL A 47 2.24 -2.46 -1.12
C VAL A 47 1.69 -1.58 -0.01
N ILE A 48 0.64 -2.08 0.66
CA ILE A 48 -0.04 -1.40 1.75
C ILE A 48 0.41 -2.08 3.05
N ARG A 49 0.79 -1.28 4.04
CA ARG A 49 1.15 -1.75 5.39
C ARG A 49 0.17 -1.14 6.37
N THR A 50 -0.55 -2.00 7.09
CA THR A 50 -1.58 -1.61 8.04
C THR A 50 -1.30 -2.21 9.42
N ARG A 51 -1.73 -1.51 10.47
CA ARG A 51 -1.76 -2.03 11.84
C ARG A 51 -2.96 -2.94 12.08
N ASN A 52 -3.95 -2.88 11.20
CA ASN A 52 -5.11 -3.74 11.27
C ASN A 52 -4.74 -5.14 10.77
N ALA A 53 -4.81 -6.14 11.65
CA ALA A 53 -4.60 -7.53 11.30
C ALA A 53 -5.88 -8.21 10.77
N ASP A 54 -6.97 -7.46 10.64
CA ASP A 54 -8.26 -8.00 10.23
C ASP A 54 -8.26 -8.35 8.74
N ASP A 55 -8.44 -9.64 8.47
CA ASP A 55 -8.50 -10.24 7.14
C ASP A 55 -9.88 -10.08 6.48
N ALA A 56 -10.81 -9.33 7.08
CA ALA A 56 -12.15 -9.18 6.51
C ALA A 56 -12.10 -8.55 5.10
N ASP A 57 -12.50 -9.33 4.09
CA ASP A 57 -12.58 -8.92 2.67
C ASP A 57 -13.30 -7.59 2.45
N ALA A 58 -14.34 -7.30 3.26
CA ALA A 58 -15.10 -6.06 3.16
C ALA A 58 -14.27 -4.82 3.56
N ILE A 59 -13.46 -4.94 4.62
CA ILE A 59 -12.55 -3.89 5.08
C ILE A 59 -11.46 -3.69 4.02
N PHE A 60 -10.87 -4.80 3.55
CA PHE A 60 -9.88 -4.79 2.49
C PHE A 60 -10.40 -4.08 1.21
N ARG A 61 -11.58 -4.45 0.70
CA ARG A 61 -12.15 -3.83 -0.51
C ARG A 61 -12.41 -2.34 -0.33
N ARG A 62 -12.89 -1.91 0.83
CA ARG A 62 -13.12 -0.49 1.13
C ARG A 62 -11.80 0.29 1.19
N GLN A 63 -10.81 -0.24 1.90
CA GLN A 63 -9.48 0.36 2.00
C GLN A 63 -8.82 0.43 0.62
N ASN A 64 -8.84 -0.66 -0.14
CA ASN A 64 -8.35 -0.72 -1.51
C ASN A 64 -9.00 0.35 -2.40
N THR A 65 -10.33 0.44 -2.41
CA THR A 65 -11.05 1.45 -3.20
C THR A 65 -10.65 2.87 -2.81
N SER A 66 -10.47 3.12 -1.52
CA SER A 66 -10.04 4.41 -0.98
C SER A 66 -8.59 4.75 -1.39
N VAL A 67 -7.65 3.82 -1.25
CA VAL A 67 -6.24 3.99 -1.61
C VAL A 67 -6.08 4.20 -3.11
N THR A 68 -6.71 3.36 -3.94
CA THR A 68 -6.64 3.49 -5.40
C THR A 68 -7.27 4.79 -5.90
N THR A 69 -8.39 5.21 -5.31
CA THR A 69 -8.99 6.53 -5.60
C THR A 69 -8.03 7.66 -5.23
N HIS A 70 -7.39 7.60 -4.06
CA HIS A 70 -6.41 8.61 -3.65
C HIS A 70 -5.24 8.69 -4.63
N LEU A 71 -4.65 7.54 -5.00
CA LEU A 71 -3.52 7.46 -5.90
C LEU A 71 -3.84 7.94 -7.32
N THR A 72 -5.03 7.62 -7.83
CA THR A 72 -5.47 8.09 -9.16
C THR A 72 -5.81 9.58 -9.17
N THR A 73 -6.48 10.10 -8.13
CA THR A 73 -6.99 11.47 -8.10
C THR A 73 -5.99 12.50 -7.57
N LYS A 74 -5.15 12.14 -6.60
CA LYS A 74 -4.19 13.04 -5.94
C LYS A 74 -2.78 12.88 -6.48
N GLU A 75 -2.33 11.65 -6.71
CA GLU A 75 -0.97 11.38 -7.19
C GLU A 75 -0.91 11.21 -8.73
N GLY A 76 -2.06 11.17 -9.41
CA GLY A 76 -2.13 11.09 -10.88
C GLY A 76 -1.71 9.74 -11.47
N LEU A 77 -1.65 8.68 -10.66
CA LEU A 77 -1.27 7.33 -11.10
C LEU A 77 -2.34 6.75 -12.03
N SER A 78 -1.90 6.03 -13.08
CA SER A 78 -2.81 5.39 -14.03
C SER A 78 -2.77 3.88 -13.89
N PHE A 79 -3.89 3.29 -13.49
CA PHE A 79 -4.04 1.85 -13.33
C PHE A 79 -4.75 1.18 -14.53
N LYS A 80 -4.65 1.78 -15.72
CA LYS A 80 -5.36 1.31 -16.93
C LYS A 80 -5.01 -0.11 -17.36
N LYS A 81 -3.81 -0.60 -17.04
CA LYS A 81 -3.35 -1.97 -17.33
C LYS A 81 -3.64 -2.97 -16.20
N GLY A 82 -4.40 -2.55 -15.18
CA GLY A 82 -4.52 -3.28 -13.92
C GLY A 82 -3.44 -2.88 -12.91
N TYR A 83 -3.49 -3.51 -11.75
CA TYR A 83 -2.58 -3.28 -10.64
C TYR A 83 -2.60 -4.48 -9.69
N PHE A 84 -1.53 -4.67 -8.94
CA PHE A 84 -1.47 -5.64 -7.85
C PHE A 84 -1.57 -4.91 -6.52
N ILE A 85 -2.19 -5.53 -5.53
CA ILE A 85 -2.17 -5.06 -4.15
C ILE A 85 -1.70 -6.17 -3.24
N ASP A 86 -0.70 -5.85 -2.43
CA ASP A 86 -0.23 -6.66 -1.32
C ASP A 86 -0.44 -5.88 -0.02
N VAL A 87 -1.26 -6.43 0.89
CA VAL A 87 -1.52 -5.84 2.20
C VAL A 87 -0.77 -6.62 3.25
N PHE A 88 0.08 -5.93 3.99
CA PHE A 88 0.84 -6.48 5.08
C PHE A 88 0.29 -5.99 6.42
N GLY A 89 0.16 -6.94 7.34
CA GLY A 89 -0.26 -6.68 8.71
C GLY A 89 0.80 -6.03 9.58
N PRO A 90 0.48 -5.79 10.86
CA PRO A 90 1.42 -5.25 11.84
C PRO A 90 2.66 -6.14 12.01
N ASP A 91 2.51 -7.46 11.86
CA ASP A 91 3.61 -8.44 11.94
C ASP A 91 4.46 -8.50 10.66
N GLY A 92 4.17 -7.67 9.66
CA GLY A 92 4.85 -7.70 8.36
C GLY A 92 4.49 -8.94 7.51
N ARG A 93 3.48 -9.71 7.93
CA ARG A 93 2.95 -10.85 7.16
C ARG A 93 1.97 -10.36 6.13
N LEU A 94 1.98 -10.98 4.95
CA LEU A 94 0.98 -10.75 3.92
C LEU A 94 -0.37 -11.26 4.44
N ILE A 95 -1.31 -10.34 4.61
CA ILE A 95 -2.71 -10.58 4.98
C ILE A 95 -3.49 -10.85 3.70
N HIS A 96 -3.51 -9.85 2.80
CA HIS A 96 -4.27 -9.92 1.56
C HIS A 96 -3.40 -9.71 0.33
N ARG A 97 -3.71 -10.44 -0.74
CA ARG A 97 -3.17 -10.20 -2.07
C ARG A 97 -4.31 -10.16 -3.07
N MET A 98 -4.35 -9.10 -3.87
CA MET A 98 -5.32 -8.94 -4.94
C MET A 98 -4.62 -8.65 -6.25
N ASP A 99 -5.10 -9.32 -7.29
CA ASP A 99 -4.78 -9.05 -8.69
C ASP A 99 -5.99 -8.37 -9.32
N ALA A 100 -5.85 -7.11 -9.69
CA ALA A 100 -6.90 -6.29 -10.31
C ALA A 100 -6.65 -6.10 -11.82
N ARG A 101 -5.99 -7.05 -12.48
CA ARG A 101 -5.88 -7.07 -13.94
C ARG A 101 -7.24 -7.42 -14.57
N PRO A 102 -7.58 -6.80 -15.71
CA PRO A 102 -8.80 -7.11 -16.46
C PRO A 102 -8.75 -8.49 -17.14
#